data_AF-D0GIC7-F1
#
_entry.id   AF-D0GIC7-F1
#
_cell.length_a   1.000
_cell.length_b   1.000
_cell.length_c   1.000
_cell.angle_alpha   90.00
_cell.angle_beta   90.00
_cell.angle_gamma   90.00
#
_symmetry.space_group_name_H-M   'P 1'
#
loop_
_entity.id
_entity.type
_entity.pdbx_description
1 polymer ?
#
loop_
_entity_poly.entity_id
_entity_poly.type
_entity_poly.pdbx_seq_one_letter_code
_entity_poly.pdbx_strand_id
1 'polypeptide(L)' 'MENLLVVALVALAVIMIVVILLQPDRSQGLAKNSNVLDQEKEGIEKFTEYIAAAFLIVAVLFQIIR' A
#
# COMPACT_ATOMS: atom_id res chain seq x y z
N MET A 1 22.95 -8.06 -5.96
CA MET A 1 22.03 -7.51 -4.93
C MET A 1 21.25 -6.32 -5.45
N GLU A 2 21.90 -5.37 -6.12
CA GLU A 2 21.26 -4.17 -6.66
C GLU A 2 20.05 -4.46 -7.58
N ASN A 3 20.21 -5.30 -8.61
CA ASN A 3 19.08 -5.69 -9.49
C ASN A 3 17.90 -6.32 -8.74
N LEU A 4 18.15 -7.04 -7.64
CA LEU A 4 17.09 -7.68 -6.86
C LEU A 4 16.29 -6.63 -6.06
N LEU A 5 16.97 -5.62 -5.51
CA LEU A 5 16.34 -4.48 -4.83
C LEU A 5 15.54 -3.62 -5.81
N VAL A 6 16.05 -3.40 -7.02
CA VAL A 6 15.31 -2.69 -8.08
C VAL A 6 14.02 -3.45 -8.44
N VAL A 7 14.11 -4.77 -8.66
CA VAL A 7 12.92 -5.59 -8.96
C VAL A 7 11.92 -5.55 -7.81
N ALA A 8 12.39 -5.63 -6.55
CA ALA A 8 11.52 -5.52 -5.37
C ALA A 8 10.80 -4.16 -5.29
N LEU A 9 11.51 -3.06 -5.55
CA LEU A 9 10.93 -1.71 -5.57
C LEU A 9 9.87 -1.57 -6.66
N VAL A 10 10.15 -2.07 -7.87
CA VAL A 10 9.18 -2.03 -8.98
C VAL A 10 7.94 -2.85 -8.64
N ALA A 11 8.11 -4.05 -8.08
CA ALA A 11 6.99 -4.89 -7.68
C ALA A 11 6.12 -4.21 -6.59
N LEU A 12 6.75 -3.65 -5.55
CA LEU A 12 6.04 -2.92 -4.49
C LEU A 12 5.33 -1.67 -5.03
N ALA A 13 5.93 -0.94 -5.98
CA ALA A 13 5.29 0.20 -6.62
C ALA A 13 4.02 -0.20 -7.39
N VAL A 14 4.07 -1.29 -8.16
CA VAL A 14 2.90 -1.81 -8.88
C VAL A 14 1.80 -2.21 -7.91
N ILE A 15 2.14 -2.92 -6.82
CA ILE A 15 1.18 -3.29 -5.78
C ILE A 15 0.54 -2.05 -5.16
N MET A 16 1.33 -1.04 -4.80
CA MET A 16 0.83 0.23 -4.26
C MET A 16 -0.19 0.89 -5.18
N ILE A 17 0.10 0.97 -6.48
CA ILE A 17 -0.82 1.56 -7.45
C ILE A 17 -2.13 0.79 -7.48
N VAL A 18 -2.09 -0.55 -7.55
CA VAL A 18 -3.30 -1.38 -7.57
C VAL A 18 -4.12 -1.21 -6.29
N VAL A 19 -3.47 -1.22 -5.13
CA VAL A 19 -4.15 -1.09 -3.84
C VAL A 19 -4.80 0.28 -3.70
N ILE A 20 -4.10 1.37 -4.06
CA ILE A 20 -4.66 2.73 -4.03
C ILE A 20 -5.87 2.84 -4.95
N LEU A 21 -5.84 2.22 -6.13
CA LEU A 21 -6.98 2.21 -7.05
C LEU A 21 -8.17 1.40 -6.52
N LEU A 22 -7.92 0.38 -5.70
CA LEU A 22 -8.94 -0.42 -5.03
C LEU A 22 -9.43 0.21 -3.72
N GLN A 23 -8.79 1.26 -3.21
CA GLN A 23 -9.25 1.93 -2.01
C GLN A 23 -10.62 2.55 -2.26
N PRO A 24 -11.65 2.15 -1.50
CA PRO A 24 -12.98 2.70 -1.64
C PRO A 24 -12.97 4.16 -1.18
N ASP A 25 -13.54 5.03 -2.01
CA ASP A 25 -13.51 6.46 -1.81
C ASP A 25 -14.06 6.84 -0.41
N ARG A 26 -13.29 7.64 0.34
CA ARG A 26 -13.64 8.02 1.73
C ARG A 26 -14.93 8.84 1.79
N SER A 27 -15.26 9.56 0.72
CA SER A 27 -16.49 10.36 0.61
C SER A 27 -17.78 9.52 0.75
N GLN A 28 -17.76 8.23 0.40
CA GLN A 28 -18.95 7.38 0.43
C GLN A 28 -19.27 6.80 1.82
N GLY A 29 -18.39 6.97 2.82
CA GLY A 29 -18.55 6.41 4.17
C GLY A 29 -19.48 7.19 5.10
N LEU A 30 -19.77 8.47 4.82
CA LEU A 30 -20.61 9.29 5.70
C LEU A 30 -22.12 8.96 5.61
N ALA A 31 -22.55 8.13 4.64
CA ALA A 31 -23.95 7.96 4.29
C ALA A 31 -24.52 6.53 4.42
N LYS A 32 -23.73 5.49 4.75
CA LYS A 32 -24.21 4.10 4.72
C LYS A 32 -23.73 3.25 5.91
N ASN A 33 -24.70 2.86 6.75
CA ASN A 33 -24.74 1.80 7.79
C ASN A 33 -23.41 1.09 8.18
N SER A 34 -23.06 1.23 9.46
CA SER A 34 -21.70 1.18 10.02
C SER A 34 -21.16 -0.18 10.50
N ASN A 35 -21.53 -1.33 9.90
CA ASN A 35 -21.21 -2.61 10.58
C ASN A 35 -20.49 -3.68 9.76
N VAL A 36 -20.37 -3.56 8.44
CA VAL A 36 -19.63 -4.53 7.60
C VAL A 36 -18.73 -3.82 6.60
N LEU A 37 -19.22 -2.75 5.97
CA LEU A 37 -18.46 -1.99 4.98
C LEU A 37 -17.23 -1.30 5.60
N ASP A 38 -17.35 -0.79 6.83
CA ASP A 38 -16.25 -0.08 7.51
C ASP A 38 -15.08 -1.01 7.86
N GLN A 39 -15.34 -2.29 8.13
CA GLN A 39 -14.31 -3.27 8.46
C GLN A 39 -13.49 -3.68 7.23
N GLU A 40 -14.13 -3.78 6.06
CA GLU A 40 -13.44 -3.99 4.78
C GLU A 40 -12.59 -2.78 4.38
N LYS A 41 -13.11 -1.56 4.60
CA LYS A 41 -12.34 -0.32 4.36
C LYS A 41 -11.09 -0.26 5.23
N GLU A 42 -11.24 -0.52 6.54
CA GLU A 42 -10.14 -0.50 7.49
C GLU A 42 -9.05 -1.55 7.14
N GLY A 43 -9.45 -2.71 6.61
CA GLY A 43 -8.53 -3.75 6.16
C GLY A 43 -7.65 -3.31 4.99
N ILE A 44 -8.24 -2.67 3.96
CA ILE A 44 -7.49 -2.18 2.80
C ILE A 44 -6.60 -0.98 3.18
N GLU A 45 -7.07 -0.09 4.04
CA GLU A 45 -6.26 1.04 4.53
C GLU A 45 -5.01 0.55 5.28
N LYS A 46 -5.15 -0.40 6.22
CA LYS A 46 -4.02 -1.01 6.94
C LYS A 46 -3.08 -1.78 6.02
N PHE A 47 -3.61 -2.49 5.03
CA PHE A 47 -2.77 -3.18 4.04
C PHE A 47 -1.90 -2.20 3.26
N THR A 48 -2.49 -1.08 2.82
CA THR A 48 -1.76 -0.02 2.13
C THR A 48 -0.64 0.54 3.00
N GLU A 49 -0.91 0.77 4.29
CA GLU A 49 0.10 1.23 5.24
C GLU A 49 1.29 0.27 5.34
N TYR A 50 1.05 -1.03 5.43
CA TYR A 50 2.12 -2.03 5.47
C TYR A 50 2.95 -2.06 4.18
N ILE A 51 2.32 -1.99 3.02
CA ILE A 51 3.04 -1.96 1.74
C ILE A 51 3.86 -0.67 1.61
N ALA A 52 3.31 0.47 2.04
CA ALA A 52 4.03 1.75 2.03
C ALA A 52 5.26 1.71 2.94
N ALA A 53 5.13 1.14 4.14
CA ALA A 53 6.25 0.97 5.07
C ALA A 53 7.33 0.05 4.47
N ALA A 54 6.93 -1.08 3.87
CA ALA A 54 7.85 -2.00 3.20
C ALA A 54 8.58 -1.32 2.03
N PHE A 55 7.86 -0.54 1.21
CA PHE A 55 8.44 0.23 0.12
C PHE A 55 9.51 1.21 0.63
N LEU A 56 9.21 1.95 1.70
CA LEU A 56 10.14 2.89 2.31
C LEU A 56 11.42 2.19 2.81
N ILE A 57 11.26 1.05 3.50
CA ILE A 57 12.40 0.27 4.01
C ILE A 57 13.30 -0.18 2.86
N VAL A 58 12.72 -0.77 1.81
CA VAL A 58 13.48 -1.24 0.64
C VAL A 58 14.15 -0.06 -0.08
N ALA A 59 13.48 1.09 -0.18
CA ALA A 59 14.03 2.29 -0.82
C ALA A 59 15.24 2.83 -0.05
N VAL A 60 15.16 2.89 1.29
CA VAL A 60 16.29 3.29 2.13
C VAL A 60 17.45 2.31 2.01
N LEU A 61 17.19 1.00 2.05
CA LEU A 61 18.23 -0.02 1.86
C LEU A 61 18.90 0.11 0.49
N PHE A 62 18.11 0.34 -0.56
CA PHE A 62 18.62 0.56 -1.91
C PHE A 62 19.54 1.79 -1.97
N GLN A 63 19.15 2.89 -1.32
CA GLN A 63 19.97 4.12 -1.26
C GLN A 63 21.28 3.95 -0.48
N ILE A 64 21.33 3.05 0.51
CA ILE A 64 22.54 2.76 1.29
C ILE A 64 23.50 1.83 0.53
N ILE A 65 22.94 0.87 -0.21
CA ILE A 65 23.73 -0.18 -0.89
C ILE A 65 24.25 0.29 -2.26
N ARG A 66 23.53 1.21 -2.91
CA ARG A 66 23.91 1.80 -4.19
C ARG A 66 24.91 2.95 -4.03
#